data_AF-A0A0F9A3G9-F1
#
_entry.id   AF-A0A0F9A3G9-F1
#
_cell.length_a   1.000
_cell.length_b   1.000
_cell.length_c   1.000
_cell.angle_alpha   90.00
_cell.angle_beta   90.00
_cell.angle_gamma   90.00
#
_symmetry.space_group_name_H-M   'P 1'
#
loop_
_entity.id
_entity.type
_entity.pdbx_description
1 polymer ?
#
loop_
_entity_poly.entity_id
_entity_poly.type
_entity_poly.pdbx_seq_one_letter_code
_entity_poly.pdbx_strand_id
1 'polypeptide(L)'
;KQGFKTTIDEQDREIIEQHQMILTLSQAIQQGVIKNTKLKKIKSQVRITSSTEIDTIFIPFEVEHIRDAKIDPEKYLSLPKKFSKLNQWYTIRGLVVKEGLKIDSIRVFNMLTVTIGDKKLKGLKNIFKQRIPTVEIVNENPYISVNGLQNVVIKKKKRFYQTTGFKVVVGFALGTFTTILILN
;
A
#
# COMPACT_ATOMS: atom_id res chain seq x y z
N LYS A 1 8.74 7.20 11.93
CA LYS A 1 7.91 6.43 10.97
C LYS A 1 8.28 4.97 11.11
N GLN A 2 7.31 4.06 11.14
CA GLN A 2 7.60 2.62 11.14
C GLN A 2 8.08 2.21 9.75
N GLY A 3 9.18 1.47 9.66
CA GLY A 3 9.66 0.91 8.40
C GLY A 3 8.75 -0.22 7.91
N PHE A 4 8.83 -0.54 6.63
CA PHE A 4 8.27 -1.75 6.03
C PHE A 4 9.41 -2.56 5.40
N LYS A 5 9.22 -3.88 5.29
CA LYS A 5 10.19 -4.78 4.66
C LYS A 5 9.75 -4.99 3.22
N THR A 6 10.68 -4.82 2.29
CA THR A 6 10.46 -5.14 0.87
C THR A 6 11.30 -6.35 0.49
N THR A 7 10.71 -7.26 -0.29
CA THR A 7 11.38 -8.41 -0.90
C THR A 7 10.88 -8.58 -2.33
N ILE A 8 11.74 -9.04 -3.23
CA ILE A 8 11.35 -9.44 -4.59
C ILE A 8 11.16 -10.96 -4.59
N ASP A 9 10.09 -11.44 -5.21
CA ASP A 9 9.84 -12.88 -5.35
C ASP A 9 10.38 -13.45 -6.66
N GLU A 10 10.16 -14.75 -6.89
CA GLU A 10 10.63 -15.47 -8.07
C GLU A 10 10.00 -14.98 -9.40
N GLN A 11 8.92 -14.18 -9.32
CA GLN A 11 8.24 -13.59 -10.47
C GLN A 11 8.54 -12.09 -10.64
N ASP A 12 9.63 -11.59 -10.03
CA ASP A 12 10.02 -10.18 -10.02
C ASP A 12 8.96 -9.23 -9.44
N ARG A 13 8.05 -9.73 -8.59
CA ARG A 13 7.03 -8.92 -7.92
C ARG A 13 7.56 -8.35 -6.63
N GLU A 14 7.18 -7.11 -6.34
CA GLU A 14 7.54 -6.46 -5.09
C GLU A 14 6.54 -6.88 -3.99
N ILE A 15 7.05 -7.59 -2.98
CA ILE A 15 6.32 -7.96 -1.77
C ILE A 15 6.72 -7.03 -0.63
N ILE A 16 5.76 -6.28 -0.09
CA ILE A 16 5.95 -5.38 1.03
C ILE A 16 5.21 -5.90 2.26
N GLU A 17 5.90 -6.01 3.39
CA GLU A 17 5.31 -6.41 4.67
C GLU A 17 5.47 -5.33 5.74
N GLN A 18 4.42 -5.09 6.51
CA GLN A 18 4.48 -4.22 7.69
C GLN A 18 3.51 -4.67 8.80
N HIS A 19 3.99 -4.72 10.04
CA HIS A 19 3.16 -4.95 11.20
C HIS A 19 2.23 -3.76 11.49
N GLN A 20 0.98 -4.06 11.84
CA GLN A 20 -0.02 -3.03 12.04
C GLN A 20 0.11 -2.30 13.36
N MET A 21 -0.05 -0.99 13.32
CA MET A 21 -0.19 -0.19 14.54
C MET A 21 -1.57 -0.45 15.16
N ILE A 22 -1.61 -0.82 16.44
CA ILE A 22 -2.87 -1.01 17.17
C ILE A 22 -3.17 0.26 17.95
N LEU A 23 -4.11 1.07 17.47
CA LEU A 23 -4.41 2.38 18.05
C LEU A 23 -5.90 2.51 18.36
N THR A 24 -6.23 3.43 19.27
CA THR A 24 -7.61 3.92 19.33
C THR A 24 -7.88 4.85 18.15
N LEU A 25 -9.16 5.05 17.81
CA LEU A 25 -9.55 5.94 16.71
C LEU A 25 -8.98 7.37 16.88
N SER A 26 -9.02 7.91 18.10
CA SER A 26 -8.47 9.25 18.38
C SER A 26 -6.96 9.33 18.14
N GLN A 27 -6.20 8.32 18.58
CA GLN A 27 -4.75 8.25 18.33
C GLN A 27 -4.44 8.11 16.84
N ALA A 28 -5.21 7.28 16.12
CA ALA A 28 -5.02 7.07 14.68
C ALA A 28 -5.29 8.35 13.85
N ILE A 29 -6.25 9.18 14.26
CA ILE A 29 -6.53 10.48 13.67
C ILE A 29 -5.41 11.47 14.01
N GLN A 30 -4.99 11.55 15.27
CA GLN A 30 -3.91 12.44 15.72
C GLN A 30 -2.59 12.15 15.00
N GLN A 31 -2.26 10.88 14.79
CA GLN A 31 -1.08 10.46 14.04
C GLN A 31 -1.25 10.59 12.51
N GLY A 32 -2.43 11.02 12.04
CA GLY A 32 -2.71 11.27 10.63
C GLY A 32 -2.78 10.01 9.76
N VAL A 33 -2.85 8.82 10.36
CA VAL A 33 -2.97 7.55 9.63
C VAL A 33 -4.38 7.45 9.01
N ILE A 34 -5.40 7.80 9.81
CA ILE A 34 -6.78 7.95 9.35
C ILE A 34 -7.03 9.40 8.98
N LYS A 35 -7.32 9.66 7.70
CA LYS A 35 -7.81 10.95 7.18
C LYS A 35 -8.87 10.70 6.11
N ASN A 36 -9.77 11.67 5.91
CA ASN A 36 -10.67 11.77 4.76
C ASN A 36 -11.57 10.54 4.53
N THR A 37 -12.33 10.13 5.55
CA THR A 37 -13.30 9.03 5.39
C THR A 37 -14.67 9.41 5.92
N LYS A 38 -15.71 9.09 5.14
CA LYS A 38 -17.12 9.21 5.53
C LYS A 38 -17.63 7.94 6.23
N LEU A 39 -16.78 6.91 6.35
CA LEU A 39 -17.15 5.62 6.91
C LEU A 39 -17.25 5.68 8.43
N LYS A 40 -18.32 5.08 8.97
CA LYS A 40 -18.51 4.92 10.42
C LYS A 40 -17.89 3.59 10.87
N LYS A 41 -17.42 3.52 12.12
CA LYS A 41 -16.90 2.29 12.77
C LYS A 41 -15.71 1.64 12.03
N ILE A 42 -14.72 2.45 11.66
CA ILE A 42 -13.47 2.00 11.01
C ILE A 42 -12.80 0.93 11.86
N LYS A 43 -12.53 -0.25 11.27
CA LYS A 43 -11.81 -1.36 11.93
C LYS A 43 -10.32 -1.36 11.59
N SER A 44 -9.98 -1.00 10.35
CA SER A 44 -8.61 -0.94 9.85
C SER A 44 -8.52 0.06 8.71
N GLN A 45 -7.34 0.64 8.51
CA GLN A 45 -7.03 1.43 7.32
C GLN A 45 -5.58 1.18 6.90
N VAL A 46 -5.37 1.02 5.60
CA VAL A 46 -4.06 0.92 4.96
C VAL A 46 -3.94 2.08 3.99
N ARG A 47 -2.80 2.77 4.02
CA ARG A 47 -2.43 3.84 3.11
C ARG A 47 -1.11 3.47 2.46
N ILE A 48 -1.16 3.39 1.14
CA ILE A 48 -0.03 3.06 0.28
C ILE A 48 0.34 4.32 -0.49
N THR A 49 1.62 4.62 -0.57
CA THR A 49 2.18 5.64 -1.44
C THR A 49 3.17 4.92 -2.35
N SER A 50 3.01 5.12 -3.65
CA SER A 50 3.84 4.48 -4.67
C SER A 50 4.35 5.54 -5.65
N SER A 51 5.52 5.27 -6.23
CA SER A 51 6.08 6.02 -7.34
C SER A 51 6.12 5.14 -8.57
N THR A 52 5.83 5.71 -9.74
CA THR A 52 6.05 5.04 -11.02
C THR A 52 7.26 5.67 -11.68
N GLU A 53 8.24 4.85 -12.05
CA GLU A 53 9.42 5.27 -12.77
C GLU A 53 9.55 4.43 -14.03
N ILE A 54 9.48 5.11 -15.17
CA ILE A 54 9.66 4.51 -16.48
C ILE A 54 10.97 5.09 -17.03
N ASP A 55 12.04 4.33 -16.88
CA ASP A 55 13.35 4.70 -17.42
C ASP A 55 13.39 4.45 -18.93
N THR A 56 14.03 5.38 -19.63
CA THR A 56 14.41 5.39 -21.05
C THR A 56 13.68 4.38 -21.94
N ILE A 57 12.65 4.85 -22.66
CA ILE A 57 11.95 4.04 -23.64
C ILE A 57 12.43 4.37 -25.04
N PHE A 58 13.02 3.39 -25.72
CA PHE A 58 13.22 3.45 -27.15
C PHE A 58 11.92 3.12 -27.90
N ILE A 59 11.44 4.09 -28.67
CA ILE A 59 10.30 3.93 -29.57
C ILE A 59 10.82 4.09 -31.00
N PRO A 60 11.02 3.00 -31.75
CA PRO A 60 11.47 3.10 -33.11
C PRO A 60 10.41 3.80 -33.96
N PHE A 61 10.86 4.64 -34.89
CA PHE A 61 9.98 5.13 -35.92
C PHE A 61 9.62 3.99 -36.87
N GLU A 62 8.33 3.79 -37.15
CA GLU A 62 7.89 2.92 -38.25
C GLU A 62 8.30 3.59 -39.57
N VAL A 63 9.50 3.31 -40.07
CA VAL A 63 9.97 3.78 -41.37
C VAL A 63 10.41 2.56 -42.13
N GLU A 64 9.89 2.40 -43.34
CA GLU A 64 10.31 1.31 -44.21
C GLU A 64 11.78 1.46 -44.63
N HIS A 65 12.33 2.69 -44.64
CA HIS A 65 13.71 2.96 -45.06
C HIS A 65 14.42 4.01 -44.19
N ILE A 66 15.20 3.60 -43.19
CA ILE A 66 16.29 4.40 -42.62
C ILE A 66 17.62 3.72 -42.99
N ARG A 67 18.41 4.34 -43.87
CA ARG A 67 19.87 4.14 -43.91
C ARG A 67 20.51 5.38 -43.31
N ASP A 68 21.59 5.20 -42.55
CA ASP A 68 22.31 6.24 -41.83
C ASP A 68 22.40 7.57 -42.59
N ALA A 69 21.91 8.64 -41.98
CA ALA A 69 21.87 10.00 -42.53
C ALA A 69 23.25 10.63 -42.79
N LYS A 70 24.35 9.91 -42.51
CA LYS A 70 25.71 10.36 -42.85
C LYS A 70 26.03 10.25 -44.35
N ILE A 71 25.19 9.59 -45.16
CA ILE A 71 25.51 9.27 -46.56
C ILE A 71 24.51 9.87 -47.57
N ASP A 72 23.39 10.45 -47.16
CA ASP A 72 22.32 10.79 -48.11
C ASP A 72 21.52 12.08 -47.75
N PRO A 73 21.63 13.17 -48.55
CA PRO A 73 20.88 14.41 -48.34
C PRO A 73 19.35 14.28 -48.54
N GLU A 74 18.85 13.17 -49.10
CA GLU A 74 17.42 13.00 -49.40
C GLU A 74 16.62 12.30 -48.29
N LYS A 75 17.26 11.94 -47.16
CA LYS A 75 16.59 11.22 -46.06
C LYS A 75 16.07 12.17 -44.98
N TYR A 76 14.81 12.57 -45.08
CA TYR A 76 14.10 13.31 -44.04
C TYR A 76 13.03 12.44 -43.35
N LEU A 77 12.82 12.71 -42.05
CA LEU A 77 11.68 12.13 -41.33
C LEU A 77 10.40 12.88 -41.73
N SER A 78 9.45 12.20 -42.35
CA SER A 78 8.14 12.78 -42.65
C SER A 78 7.36 13.05 -41.36
N LEU A 79 6.94 14.30 -41.16
CA LEU A 79 6.17 14.77 -40.01
C LEU A 79 4.79 15.31 -40.47
N PRO A 80 3.72 15.16 -39.66
CA PRO A 80 3.70 14.56 -38.32
C PRO A 80 3.79 13.03 -38.36
N LYS A 81 4.46 12.44 -37.37
CA LYS A 81 4.64 10.98 -37.27
C LYS A 81 4.11 10.43 -35.96
N LYS A 82 3.20 9.47 -36.03
CA LYS A 82 2.69 8.78 -34.84
C LYS A 82 3.78 7.87 -34.26
N PHE A 83 3.78 7.77 -32.94
CA PHE A 83 4.57 6.77 -32.22
C PHE A 83 3.70 6.11 -31.16
N SER A 84 3.99 4.85 -30.89
CA SER A 84 3.36 4.15 -29.78
C SER A 84 4.28 3.09 -29.20
N LYS A 85 4.19 2.92 -27.89
CA LYS A 85 4.77 1.80 -27.15
C LYS A 85 3.70 1.20 -26.28
N LEU A 86 3.51 -0.10 -26.41
CA LEU A 86 2.57 -0.88 -25.63
C LEU A 86 3.31 -2.08 -25.04
N ASN A 87 3.15 -2.30 -23.75
CA ASN A 87 3.44 -3.59 -23.11
C ASN A 87 2.37 -3.86 -22.04
N GLN A 88 2.54 -4.91 -21.27
CA GLN A 88 1.60 -5.30 -20.21
C GLN A 88 1.47 -4.26 -19.07
N TRP A 89 2.49 -3.41 -18.86
CA TRP A 89 2.57 -2.49 -17.73
C TRP A 89 2.21 -1.05 -18.08
N TYR A 90 2.38 -0.63 -19.33
CA TYR A 90 2.09 0.73 -19.75
C TYR A 90 1.75 0.86 -21.24
N THR A 91 1.08 1.96 -21.57
CA THR A 91 0.90 2.44 -22.94
C THR A 91 1.37 3.88 -23.04
N ILE A 92 2.19 4.19 -24.03
CA ILE A 92 2.55 5.56 -24.39
C ILE A 92 2.25 5.75 -25.87
N ARG A 93 1.52 6.82 -26.20
CA ARG A 93 1.13 7.16 -27.57
C ARG A 93 1.30 8.65 -27.80
N GLY A 94 1.63 9.02 -29.02
CA GLY A 94 1.73 10.42 -29.38
C GLY A 94 2.09 10.65 -30.84
N LEU A 95 2.41 11.90 -31.14
CA LEU A 95 2.88 12.37 -32.43
C LEU A 95 4.18 13.16 -32.26
N VAL A 96 5.14 12.87 -33.13
CA VAL A 96 6.26 13.77 -33.42
C VAL A 96 5.77 14.78 -34.45
N VAL A 97 5.91 16.05 -34.12
CA VAL A 97 5.62 17.20 -35.01
C VAL A 97 6.88 18.04 -35.16
N LYS A 98 6.88 19.04 -36.05
CA LYS A 98 8.06 19.88 -36.30
C LYS A 98 8.52 20.61 -35.03
N GLU A 99 7.57 20.96 -34.17
CA GLU A 99 7.78 21.73 -32.95
C GLU A 99 8.20 20.86 -31.75
N GLY A 100 8.13 19.52 -31.85
CA GLY A 100 8.48 18.61 -30.77
C GLY A 100 7.58 17.38 -30.64
N LEU A 101 7.46 16.85 -29.42
CA LEU A 101 6.69 15.64 -29.12
C LEU A 101 5.33 16.01 -28.51
N LYS A 102 4.24 15.58 -29.14
CA LYS A 102 2.88 15.62 -28.57
C LYS A 102 2.55 14.25 -27.99
N ILE A 103 2.29 14.19 -26.70
CA ILE A 103 1.88 12.95 -26.03
C ILE A 103 0.35 12.94 -25.97
N ASP A 104 -0.26 11.95 -26.62
CA ASP A 104 -1.72 11.81 -26.66
C ASP A 104 -2.23 11.08 -25.42
N SER A 105 -1.50 10.05 -24.98
CA SER A 105 -1.89 9.26 -23.80
C SER A 105 -0.71 8.55 -23.17
N ILE A 106 -0.65 8.59 -21.84
CA ILE A 106 0.19 7.72 -21.00
C ILE A 106 -0.76 6.97 -20.08
N ARG A 107 -0.67 5.64 -20.08
CA ARG A 107 -1.40 4.77 -19.14
C ARG A 107 -0.40 3.86 -18.48
N VAL A 108 -0.54 3.66 -17.17
CA VAL A 108 0.26 2.74 -16.39
C VAL A 108 -0.71 1.82 -15.67
N PHE A 109 -0.56 0.52 -15.87
CA PHE A 109 -1.39 -0.50 -15.25
C PHE A 109 -0.69 -1.05 -14.03
N ASN A 110 -1.41 -1.19 -12.93
CA ASN A 110 -0.88 -1.84 -11.75
C ASN A 110 -1.94 -2.69 -11.06
N MET A 111 -1.55 -3.89 -10.65
CA MET A 111 -2.32 -4.70 -9.72
C MET A 111 -1.61 -4.70 -8.37
N LEU A 112 -2.28 -4.11 -7.38
CA LEU A 112 -1.85 -4.10 -5.98
C LEU A 112 -2.78 -5.01 -5.18
N THR A 113 -2.26 -6.13 -4.69
CA THR A 113 -2.99 -7.02 -3.80
C THR A 113 -2.64 -6.66 -2.35
N VAL A 114 -3.64 -6.35 -1.53
CA VAL A 114 -3.46 -6.00 -0.12
C VAL A 114 -4.07 -7.08 0.76
N THR A 115 -3.23 -7.82 1.47
CA THR A 115 -3.63 -8.86 2.41
C THR A 115 -3.47 -8.36 3.84
N ILE A 116 -4.53 -8.47 4.64
CA ILE A 116 -4.50 -8.12 6.07
C ILE A 116 -4.75 -9.39 6.87
N GLY A 117 -3.82 -9.76 7.74
CA GLY A 117 -3.94 -10.96 8.54
C GLY A 117 -2.97 -11.02 9.70
N ASP A 118 -2.99 -12.13 10.43
CA ASP A 118 -2.08 -12.37 11.55
C ASP A 118 -0.88 -13.21 11.08
N LYS A 119 0.32 -12.67 11.21
CA LYS A 119 1.56 -13.43 10.98
C LYS A 119 1.98 -14.11 12.28
N LYS A 120 2.26 -15.42 12.23
CA LYS A 120 2.80 -16.17 13.37
C LYS A 120 4.28 -15.85 13.54
N LEU A 121 4.70 -15.44 14.73
CA LEU A 121 6.12 -15.37 15.07
C LEU A 121 6.69 -16.78 15.26
N LYS A 122 7.79 -17.10 14.57
CA LYS A 122 8.62 -18.28 14.86
C LYS A 122 9.65 -17.90 15.91
N GLY A 123 9.55 -18.48 17.11
CA GLY A 123 10.53 -18.31 18.21
C GLY A 123 11.10 -19.65 18.67
N LEU A 124 12.30 -19.63 19.23
CA LEU A 124 13.12 -20.80 19.64
C LEU A 124 12.47 -21.76 20.65
N LYS A 125 11.36 -21.39 21.29
CA LYS A 125 10.56 -22.29 22.12
C LYS A 125 9.09 -22.04 21.84
N ASN A 126 8.43 -23.06 21.32
CA ASN A 126 7.06 -23.12 20.78
C ASN A 126 5.93 -22.83 21.82
N ILE A 127 6.21 -22.08 22.89
CA ILE A 127 5.39 -22.02 24.13
C ILE A 127 4.46 -20.80 24.15
N PHE A 128 4.73 -19.74 23.38
CA PHE A 128 3.79 -18.63 23.17
C PHE A 128 3.78 -18.20 21.71
N LYS A 129 2.83 -18.74 20.92
CA LYS A 129 2.60 -18.35 19.52
C LYS A 129 1.94 -16.96 19.48
N GLN A 130 2.74 -15.90 19.62
CA GLN A 130 2.25 -14.54 19.44
C GLN A 130 1.90 -14.31 17.96
N ARG A 131 0.68 -13.79 17.74
CA ARG A 131 0.17 -13.39 16.43
C ARG A 131 0.34 -11.88 16.31
N ILE A 132 0.98 -11.43 15.24
CA ILE A 132 1.14 -10.00 14.97
C ILE A 132 0.29 -9.64 13.77
N PRO A 133 -0.68 -8.71 13.93
CA PRO A 133 -1.44 -8.22 12.79
C PRO A 133 -0.46 -7.59 11.80
N THR A 134 -0.55 -7.99 10.54
CA THR A 134 0.40 -7.63 9.48
C THR A 134 -0.37 -7.31 8.21
N VAL A 135 0.09 -6.30 7.49
CA VAL A 135 -0.30 -6.03 6.11
C VAL A 135 0.81 -6.55 5.21
N GLU A 136 0.40 -7.31 4.20
CA GLU A 136 1.24 -7.72 3.08
C GLU A 136 0.67 -7.07 1.82
N ILE A 137 1.54 -6.51 0.99
CA ILE A 137 1.20 -5.90 -0.29
C ILE A 137 2.03 -6.61 -1.34
N VAL A 138 1.38 -7.06 -2.40
CA VAL A 138 2.05 -7.58 -3.59
C VAL A 138 1.78 -6.61 -4.72
N ASN A 139 2.85 -6.06 -5.29
CA ASN A 139 2.84 -5.14 -6.41
C ASN A 139 3.42 -5.85 -7.63
N GLU A 140 2.59 -5.99 -8.66
CA GLU A 140 2.97 -6.76 -9.84
C GLU A 140 3.75 -5.95 -10.87
N ASN A 141 3.61 -4.63 -10.89
CA ASN A 141 4.28 -3.80 -11.89
C ASN A 141 5.71 -3.44 -11.45
N PRO A 142 6.76 -3.87 -12.17
CA PRO A 142 8.16 -3.62 -11.81
C PRO A 142 8.57 -2.15 -11.97
N TYR A 143 7.81 -1.35 -12.72
CA TYR A 143 8.03 0.10 -12.87
C TYR A 143 7.39 0.91 -11.74
N ILE A 144 6.75 0.25 -10.78
CA ILE A 144 6.11 0.90 -9.64
C ILE A 144 6.82 0.42 -8.38
N SER A 145 7.19 1.34 -7.51
CA SER A 145 7.75 1.03 -6.20
C SER A 145 6.88 1.62 -5.09
N VAL A 146 6.68 0.87 -4.01
CA VAL A 146 6.01 1.39 -2.82
C VAL A 146 7.03 2.16 -1.97
N ASN A 147 6.88 3.48 -1.92
CA ASN A 147 7.77 4.38 -1.17
C ASN A 147 7.20 4.77 0.21
N GLY A 148 5.94 4.41 0.49
CA GLY A 148 5.30 4.72 1.76
C GLY A 148 4.21 3.72 2.12
N LEU A 149 4.27 3.20 3.34
CA LEU A 149 3.23 2.37 3.91
C LEU A 149 2.87 2.84 5.32
N GLN A 150 1.59 3.05 5.54
CA GLN A 150 1.02 3.34 6.85
C GLN A 150 -0.23 2.50 7.03
N ASN A 151 -0.35 1.82 8.17
CA ASN A 151 -1.54 1.05 8.42
C ASN A 151 -1.85 0.95 9.92
N VAL A 152 -3.14 0.82 10.23
CA VAL A 152 -3.64 0.82 11.61
C VAL A 152 -4.82 -0.12 11.77
N VAL A 153 -4.87 -0.82 12.89
CA VAL A 153 -6.04 -1.55 13.38
C VAL A 153 -6.64 -0.76 14.55
N ILE A 154 -7.95 -0.53 14.49
CA ILE A 154 -8.66 0.27 15.47
C ILE A 154 -9.16 -0.62 16.61
N LYS A 155 -8.56 -0.41 17.77
CA LYS A 155 -8.97 -0.99 19.05
C LYS A 155 -10.08 -0.14 19.67
N LYS A 156 -11.15 -0.79 20.12
CA LYS A 156 -12.21 -0.14 20.90
C LYS A 156 -11.64 0.30 22.26
N LYS A 157 -11.90 1.54 22.66
CA LYS A 157 -11.65 2.02 24.02
C LYS A 157 -12.56 1.22 24.97
N LYS A 158 -11.97 0.60 26.00
CA LYS A 158 -12.76 -0.06 27.06
C LYS A 158 -13.61 1.00 27.74
N ARG A 159 -14.90 0.73 27.93
CA ARG A 159 -15.77 1.60 28.75
C ARG A 159 -15.33 1.50 30.21
N PHE A 160 -15.58 2.52 31.03
CA PHE A 160 -15.09 2.56 32.43
C PHE A 160 -15.53 1.31 33.21
N TYR A 161 -16.76 0.84 32.99
CA TYR A 161 -17.29 -0.33 33.66
C TYR A 161 -16.71 -1.68 33.16
N GLN A 162 -15.97 -1.65 32.05
CA GLN A 162 -15.24 -2.80 31.52
C GLN A 162 -13.79 -2.83 32.01
N THR A 163 -13.35 -1.80 32.74
CA THR A 163 -12.01 -1.76 33.34
C THR A 163 -11.91 -2.76 34.48
N THR A 164 -10.72 -3.32 34.68
CA THR A 164 -10.46 -4.30 35.75
C THR A 164 -10.75 -3.69 37.12
N GLY A 165 -10.35 -2.44 37.37
CA GLY A 165 -10.61 -1.75 38.64
C GLY A 165 -12.11 -1.61 38.95
N PHE A 166 -12.93 -1.22 37.97
CA PHE A 166 -14.38 -1.17 38.18
C PHE A 166 -14.99 -2.54 38.49
N LYS A 167 -14.56 -3.59 37.78
CA LYS A 167 -15.01 -4.96 38.07
C LYS A 167 -14.63 -5.41 39.48
N VAL A 168 -13.44 -5.05 39.94
CA VAL A 168 -12.98 -5.35 41.31
C VAL A 168 -13.84 -4.62 42.34
N VAL A 169 -14.09 -3.32 42.15
CA VAL A 169 -14.93 -2.52 43.07
C VAL A 169 -16.36 -3.07 43.14
N VAL A 170 -16.98 -3.35 42.00
CA VAL A 170 -18.33 -3.92 41.96
C VAL A 170 -18.37 -5.32 42.58
N GLY A 171 -17.36 -6.15 42.30
CA GLY A 171 -17.24 -7.48 42.90
C GLY A 171 -17.12 -7.41 44.42
N PHE A 172 -16.34 -6.46 44.94
CA PHE A 172 -16.20 -6.25 46.38
C PHE A 172 -17.51 -5.76 47.01
N ALA A 173 -18.16 -4.77 46.42
CA ALA A 173 -19.43 -4.22 46.93
C ALA A 173 -20.54 -5.28 46.98
N LEU A 174 -20.69 -6.08 45.91
CA LEU A 174 -21.66 -7.17 45.87
C LEU A 174 -21.34 -8.26 46.91
N GLY A 175 -20.05 -8.64 47.05
CA GLY A 175 -19.63 -9.61 48.05
C GLY A 175 -19.89 -9.16 49.49
N THR A 176 -19.65 -7.88 49.80
CA THR A 176 -19.98 -7.32 51.12
C THR A 176 -21.49 -7.29 51.36
N PHE A 177 -22.28 -6.93 50.34
CA PHE A 177 -23.73 -6.84 50.47
C PHE A 177 -24.37 -8.22 50.70
N THR A 178 -23.93 -9.25 49.97
CA THR A 178 -24.41 -10.63 50.18
C THR A 178 -24.02 -11.16 51.56
N THR A 179 -22.84 -10.81 52.06
CA THR A 179 -22.39 -11.26 53.39
C THR A 179 -23.24 -10.64 54.50
N ILE A 180 -23.56 -9.34 54.39
CA ILE A 180 -24.44 -8.66 55.35
C ILE A 180 -25.87 -9.21 55.33
N LEU A 181 -26.38 -9.61 54.15
CA LEU A 181 -27.72 -10.19 53.99
C LEU A 181 -27.83 -11.64 54.48
N ILE A 182 -26.71 -12.37 54.59
CA ILE A 182 -26.66 -13.74 55.15
C ILE A 182 -26.49 -13.72 56.68
N LEU A 183 -25.91 -12.64 57.22
CA LEU A 183 -25.63 -12.46 58.65
C LEU A 183 -26.76 -11.76 59.43
N ASN A 184 -27.79 -11.24 58.73
CA ASN A 184 -29.03 -10.72 59.31
C ASN A 184 -30.19 -11.68 59.02
#